data_AF-A0ABD3ZL89-F1
#
_entry.id   AF-A0ABD3ZL89-F1
#
_cell.length_a   1.000
_cell.length_b   1.000
_cell.length_c   1.000
_cell.angle_alpha   90.00
_cell.angle_beta   90.00
_cell.angle_gamma   90.00
#
_symmetry.space_group_name_H-M   'P 1'
#
loop_
_entity.id
_entity.type
_entity.pdbx_description
1 polymer ?
#
loop_
_entity_poly.entity_id
_entity_poly.type
_entity_poly.pdbx_seq_one_letter_code
_entity_poly.pdbx_strand_id
1 'polypeptide(L)'
;MQAPGLYWVSADREVDAKSFCQQVISSQPAETRAALISVNHPPQDIISANYAHGPDKLPIYSLPESKKALFQLTEDLMRGLNPKNRLLMLLTPSSIWEQLQPYELTDWMRNTARWLRQQNCTLLILDYGKSANNQRATLQSQHRTLCGLASLRWLQDLHRYDVAYWCNQNGVTAQQDVSVSFDEQGWHAQEDASQAPQPRNDEQLYLAHKGVLEGAPPLSENWHLFESNLALFNAAYAAQASTLVFQLSNSDQLDALARKIHTLRRQRGKIIKLVVRESTPCLRFSDERLLLACGANLIVPHNAPLSRCLTMLEGIQGQTYPRHVPADINLLIDAMRPLNLKGYIPYNPFCETLMSLMNNALLPEDSKGILVALRPVPGLRAEQALTLCRARRFGDLVTIDENRLTLFLSSCRINDLDVALKHIFPLPVEEVFSNRMVWYQDKLIIMELQQMQLNKPSNWHLSDRLAPLVGNKSSPVAEERPPRHSPQPISLSLALHQERAE
;
A
#
# COMPACT_ATOMS: atom_id res chain seq x y z
N MET A 1 26.58 -26.15 -6.74
CA MET A 1 25.67 -27.28 -6.99
C MET A 1 26.23 -28.52 -6.30
N GLN A 2 25.39 -29.38 -5.72
CA GLN A 2 25.81 -30.74 -5.33
C GLN A 2 25.78 -31.68 -6.56
N ALA A 3 26.75 -32.60 -6.62
CA ALA A 3 26.82 -33.66 -7.63
C ALA A 3 26.61 -35.02 -6.96
N PRO A 4 25.83 -35.95 -7.56
CA PRO A 4 25.04 -35.78 -8.78
C PRO A 4 23.70 -35.07 -8.51
N GLY A 5 23.14 -34.39 -9.52
CA GLY A 5 21.88 -33.67 -9.35
C GLY A 5 21.24 -33.17 -10.63
N LEU A 6 19.94 -32.88 -10.57
CA LEU A 6 19.17 -32.25 -11.63
C LEU A 6 18.76 -30.84 -11.18
N TYR A 7 19.18 -29.82 -11.91
CA TYR A 7 18.91 -28.41 -11.60
C TYR A 7 18.18 -27.74 -12.76
N TRP A 8 17.33 -26.79 -12.43
CA TRP A 8 16.52 -26.06 -13.39
C TRP A 8 16.59 -24.56 -13.14
N VAL A 9 16.88 -23.79 -14.18
CA VAL A 9 16.89 -22.33 -14.16
C VAL A 9 16.10 -21.81 -15.35
N SER A 10 15.08 -21.01 -15.08
CA SER A 10 14.20 -20.43 -16.10
C SER A 10 14.49 -18.95 -16.31
N ALA A 11 14.72 -18.51 -17.55
CA ALA A 11 14.96 -17.10 -17.88
C ALA A 11 13.84 -16.51 -18.73
N ASP A 12 13.49 -15.24 -18.49
CA ASP A 12 12.47 -14.56 -19.29
C ASP A 12 12.93 -14.28 -20.73
N ARG A 13 14.24 -14.04 -20.93
CA ARG A 13 14.83 -13.67 -22.22
C ARG A 13 15.90 -14.66 -22.65
N GLU A 14 15.94 -14.95 -23.95
CA GLU A 14 16.95 -15.82 -24.56
C GLU A 14 18.38 -15.31 -24.36
N VAL A 15 18.58 -13.99 -24.48
CA VAL A 15 19.90 -13.36 -24.29
C VAL A 15 20.44 -13.60 -22.88
N ASP A 16 19.56 -13.54 -21.87
CA ASP A 16 19.95 -13.76 -20.47
C ASP A 16 20.29 -15.24 -20.21
N ALA A 17 19.53 -16.16 -20.78
CA ALA A 17 19.83 -17.59 -20.67
C ALA A 17 21.17 -17.94 -21.32
N LYS A 18 21.46 -17.36 -22.49
CA LYS A 18 22.75 -17.55 -23.19
C LYS A 18 23.92 -16.99 -22.38
N SER A 19 23.82 -15.74 -21.90
CA SER A 19 24.90 -15.13 -21.12
C SER A 19 25.11 -15.84 -19.77
N PHE A 20 24.02 -16.26 -19.11
CA PHE A 20 24.10 -17.04 -17.88
C PHE A 20 24.71 -18.42 -18.11
N CYS A 21 24.32 -19.11 -19.19
CA CYS A 21 24.92 -20.37 -19.62
C CYS A 21 26.43 -20.21 -19.82
N GLN A 22 26.84 -19.19 -20.57
CA GLN A 22 28.24 -18.89 -20.84
C GLN A 22 29.03 -18.68 -19.54
N GLN A 23 28.48 -17.92 -18.59
CA GLN A 23 29.14 -17.67 -17.32
C GLN A 23 29.26 -18.92 -16.43
N VAL A 24 28.23 -19.78 -16.44
CA VAL A 24 28.32 -21.05 -15.71
C VAL A 24 29.46 -21.91 -16.27
N ILE A 25 29.67 -21.92 -17.59
CA ILE A 25 30.78 -22.65 -18.22
C ILE A 25 32.12 -21.99 -17.86
N SER A 26 32.23 -20.67 -18.02
CA SER A 26 33.50 -19.96 -17.83
C SER A 26 33.99 -19.92 -16.38
N SER A 27 33.07 -20.05 -15.43
CA SER A 27 33.37 -20.15 -13.99
C SER A 27 33.84 -21.54 -13.54
N GLN A 28 33.84 -22.56 -14.41
CA GLN A 28 34.36 -23.88 -14.04
C GLN A 28 35.88 -23.94 -14.16
N PRO A 29 36.57 -24.66 -13.25
CA PRO A 29 37.99 -24.98 -13.40
C PRO A 29 38.29 -25.70 -14.72
N ALA A 30 39.50 -25.50 -15.27
CA ALA A 30 39.96 -26.11 -16.53
C ALA A 30 39.81 -27.65 -16.57
N GLU A 31 40.01 -28.29 -15.43
CA GLU A 31 39.91 -29.75 -15.25
C GLU A 31 38.47 -30.29 -15.28
N THR A 32 37.47 -29.41 -15.22
CA THR A 32 36.07 -29.80 -15.13
C THR A 32 35.62 -30.46 -16.41
N ARG A 33 35.08 -31.68 -16.30
CA ARG A 33 34.44 -32.33 -17.44
C ARG A 33 33.05 -31.73 -17.60
N ALA A 34 32.85 -30.88 -18.61
CA ALA A 34 31.56 -30.30 -18.96
C ALA A 34 31.10 -30.72 -20.36
N ALA A 35 29.82 -30.61 -20.69
CA ALA A 35 29.31 -30.69 -22.05
C ALA A 35 28.09 -29.78 -22.22
N LEU A 36 27.99 -29.13 -23.37
CA LEU A 36 26.89 -28.22 -23.72
C LEU A 36 25.99 -28.87 -24.76
N ILE A 37 24.69 -28.87 -24.48
CA ILE A 37 23.63 -29.32 -25.38
C ILE A 37 22.72 -28.12 -25.62
N SER A 38 22.59 -27.68 -26.87
CA SER A 38 21.64 -26.64 -27.25
C SER A 38 20.46 -27.24 -28.02
N VAL A 39 19.28 -26.70 -27.77
CA VAL A 39 18.10 -26.97 -28.59
C VAL A 39 17.91 -25.82 -29.57
N ASN A 40 17.71 -26.12 -30.84
CA ASN A 40 17.35 -25.17 -31.91
C ASN A 40 18.36 -24.03 -32.21
N HIS A 41 19.56 -24.05 -31.63
CA HIS A 41 20.66 -23.13 -31.95
C HIS A 41 21.95 -23.89 -32.25
N PRO A 42 22.79 -23.42 -33.20
CA PRO A 42 24.14 -23.91 -33.29
C PRO A 42 24.85 -23.53 -31.99
N PRO A 43 25.35 -24.50 -31.22
CA PRO A 43 25.83 -24.20 -29.88
C PRO A 43 27.16 -23.40 -29.88
N GLN A 44 27.76 -23.20 -31.05
CA GLN A 44 28.85 -22.25 -31.26
C GLN A 44 28.41 -20.79 -31.03
N ASP A 45 27.13 -20.46 -31.24
CA ASP A 45 26.60 -19.10 -31.02
C ASP A 45 26.45 -18.77 -29.52
N ILE A 46 26.46 -19.78 -28.66
CA ILE A 46 26.33 -19.63 -27.20
C ILE A 46 27.71 -19.36 -26.57
N ILE A 47 28.76 -19.92 -27.16
CA ILE A 47 30.13 -19.70 -26.73
C ILE A 47 30.64 -18.50 -27.50
N SER A 48 30.77 -17.35 -26.82
CA SER A 48 31.35 -16.15 -27.46
C SER A 48 32.72 -16.46 -28.08
N ALA A 49 33.12 -15.69 -29.09
CA ALA A 49 34.41 -15.83 -29.78
C ALA A 49 35.64 -15.82 -28.82
N ASN A 50 35.49 -15.32 -27.60
CA ASN A 50 36.51 -15.28 -26.56
C ASN A 50 36.23 -16.31 -25.43
N TYR A 51 36.22 -17.60 -25.75
CA TYR A 51 36.30 -18.67 -24.74
C TYR A 51 37.70 -18.70 -24.10
N ALA A 52 37.96 -17.74 -23.21
CA ALA A 52 39.26 -17.58 -22.58
C ALA A 52 39.37 -18.37 -21.26
N HIS A 53 38.24 -18.59 -20.57
CA HIS A 53 38.18 -19.16 -19.23
C HIS A 53 37.10 -20.25 -19.21
N GLY A 54 37.38 -21.38 -18.55
CA GLY A 54 36.47 -22.53 -18.46
C GLY A 54 37.19 -23.87 -18.69
N PRO A 55 36.44 -24.97 -18.86
CA PRO A 55 36.95 -26.31 -19.16
C PRO A 55 37.84 -26.40 -20.40
N ASP A 56 38.94 -27.16 -20.32
CA ASP A 56 39.86 -27.41 -21.45
C ASP A 56 39.18 -28.10 -22.64
N LYS A 57 38.21 -28.97 -22.34
CA LYS A 57 37.44 -29.72 -23.34
C LYS A 57 35.96 -29.61 -23.05
N LEU A 58 35.26 -28.94 -23.96
CA LEU A 58 33.81 -28.79 -23.91
C LEU A 58 33.19 -29.41 -25.16
N PRO A 59 32.79 -30.69 -25.13
CA PRO A 59 31.98 -31.29 -26.18
C PRO A 59 30.65 -30.56 -26.29
N ILE A 60 30.23 -30.34 -27.54
CA ILE A 60 29.07 -29.52 -27.85
C ILE A 60 28.15 -30.31 -28.78
N TYR A 61 26.86 -30.33 -28.45
CA TYR A 61 25.84 -31.09 -29.17
C TYR A 61 24.63 -30.21 -29.48
N SER A 62 24.00 -30.44 -30.63
CA SER A 62 22.72 -29.84 -30.99
C SER A 62 21.61 -30.90 -30.88
N LEU A 63 20.52 -30.56 -30.21
CA LEU A 63 19.32 -31.39 -30.09
C LEU A 63 18.18 -30.74 -30.90
N PRO A 64 17.47 -31.47 -31.76
CA PRO A 64 16.32 -30.91 -32.45
C PRO A 64 15.17 -30.65 -31.48
N GLU A 65 14.40 -29.58 -31.71
CA GLU A 65 13.25 -29.18 -30.90
C GLU A 65 12.07 -30.14 -31.13
N SER A 66 12.16 -31.34 -30.54
CA SER A 66 11.12 -32.35 -30.66
C SER A 66 11.00 -33.16 -29.39
N LYS A 67 9.76 -33.52 -29.04
CA LYS A 67 9.44 -34.43 -27.93
C LYS A 67 10.26 -35.72 -27.98
N LYS A 68 10.41 -36.34 -29.16
CA LYS A 68 11.15 -37.59 -29.33
C LYS A 68 12.63 -37.44 -28.92
N ALA A 69 13.27 -36.36 -29.35
CA ALA A 69 14.68 -36.11 -29.05
C ALA A 69 14.92 -35.91 -27.54
N LEU A 70 13.99 -35.23 -26.85
CA LEU A 70 14.07 -35.05 -25.41
C LEU A 70 14.00 -36.39 -24.64
N PHE A 71 13.12 -37.31 -25.04
CA PHE A 71 13.02 -38.65 -24.44
C PHE A 71 14.23 -39.55 -24.75
N GLN A 72 14.87 -39.36 -25.89
CA GLN A 72 16.07 -40.12 -26.31
C GLN A 72 17.38 -39.52 -25.80
N LEU A 73 17.36 -38.31 -25.23
CA LEU A 73 18.53 -37.56 -24.77
C LEU A 73 19.52 -38.40 -23.96
N THR A 74 19.04 -39.18 -22.99
CA THR A 74 19.92 -40.00 -22.13
C THR A 74 20.61 -41.11 -22.90
N GLU A 75 19.92 -41.79 -23.83
CA GLU A 75 20.51 -42.83 -24.68
C GLU A 75 21.53 -42.26 -25.66
N ASP A 76 21.20 -41.12 -26.30
CA ASP A 76 22.08 -40.45 -27.25
C ASP A 76 23.36 -39.96 -26.58
N LEU A 77 23.26 -39.40 -25.37
CA LEU A 77 24.42 -39.01 -24.57
C LEU A 77 25.27 -40.22 -24.16
N MET A 78 24.65 -41.36 -23.82
CA MET A 78 25.41 -42.58 -23.51
C MET A 78 26.20 -43.10 -24.72
N ARG A 79 25.64 -42.99 -25.94
CA ARG A 79 26.31 -43.42 -27.18
C ARG A 79 27.39 -42.44 -27.64
N GLY A 80 27.12 -41.14 -27.59
CA GLY A 80 28.00 -40.11 -28.15
C GLY A 80 29.04 -39.56 -27.18
N LEU A 81 28.77 -39.58 -25.88
CA LEU A 81 29.61 -38.96 -24.86
C LEU A 81 30.03 -39.94 -23.74
N ASN A 82 29.18 -40.92 -23.43
CA ASN A 82 29.31 -41.86 -22.31
C ASN A 82 29.72 -41.14 -21.00
N PRO A 83 28.91 -40.20 -20.51
CA PRO A 83 29.32 -39.27 -19.47
C PRO A 83 29.51 -39.97 -18.12
N LYS A 84 30.62 -39.67 -17.44
CA LYS A 84 30.89 -40.03 -16.04
C LYS A 84 31.53 -38.86 -15.31
N ASN A 85 31.06 -38.53 -14.10
CA ASN A 85 31.56 -37.40 -13.31
C ASN A 85 31.59 -36.10 -14.12
N ARG A 86 30.48 -35.78 -14.79
CA ARG A 86 30.39 -34.67 -15.76
C ARG A 86 29.28 -33.68 -15.43
N LEU A 87 29.53 -32.39 -15.66
CA LEU A 87 28.51 -31.36 -15.74
C LEU A 87 27.91 -31.34 -17.15
N LEU A 88 26.60 -31.51 -17.25
CA LEU A 88 25.84 -31.43 -18.48
C LEU A 88 25.01 -30.16 -18.43
N MET A 89 25.04 -29.38 -19.51
CA MET A 89 24.25 -28.16 -19.63
C MET A 89 23.29 -28.31 -20.80
N LEU A 90 22.00 -28.14 -20.54
CA LEU A 90 20.96 -28.17 -21.57
C LEU A 90 20.35 -26.77 -21.68
N LEU A 91 20.66 -26.05 -22.76
CA LEU A 91 20.01 -24.78 -23.09
C LEU A 91 18.86 -25.04 -24.04
N THR A 92 17.64 -24.61 -23.69
CA THR A 92 16.44 -24.98 -24.45
C THR A 92 15.35 -23.91 -24.40
N PRO A 93 14.58 -23.69 -25.49
CA PRO A 93 13.41 -22.82 -25.41
C PRO A 93 12.30 -23.49 -24.58
N SER A 94 11.51 -22.70 -23.86
CA SER A 94 10.44 -23.20 -22.99
C SER A 94 9.33 -23.94 -23.77
N SER A 95 9.21 -23.69 -25.08
CA SER A 95 8.28 -24.33 -26.01
C SER A 95 8.42 -25.86 -26.08
N ILE A 96 9.62 -26.43 -25.90
CA ILE A 96 9.79 -27.89 -25.94
C ILE A 96 9.05 -28.57 -24.78
N TRP A 97 8.97 -27.90 -23.63
CA TRP A 97 8.32 -28.41 -22.44
C TRP A 97 6.81 -28.26 -22.52
N GLU A 98 6.30 -27.27 -23.27
CA GLU A 98 4.85 -27.09 -23.51
C GLU A 98 4.25 -28.21 -24.36
N GLN A 99 5.05 -28.87 -25.19
CA GLN A 99 4.63 -30.02 -25.99
C GLN A 99 4.37 -31.28 -25.13
N LEU A 100 4.78 -31.26 -23.86
CA LEU A 100 4.66 -32.38 -22.93
C LEU A 100 3.43 -32.22 -22.04
N GLN A 101 2.76 -33.34 -21.79
CA GLN A 101 1.78 -33.39 -20.71
C GLN A 101 2.47 -33.40 -19.34
N PRO A 102 1.83 -32.91 -18.25
CA PRO A 102 2.46 -32.83 -16.93
C PRO A 102 3.00 -34.16 -16.38
N TYR A 103 2.32 -35.29 -16.68
CA TYR A 103 2.78 -36.62 -16.28
C TYR A 103 4.04 -37.06 -17.04
N GLU A 104 4.14 -36.69 -18.33
CA GLU A 104 5.27 -37.02 -19.19
C GLU A 104 6.54 -36.31 -18.73
N LEU A 105 6.41 -35.02 -18.39
CA LEU A 105 7.51 -34.23 -17.82
C LEU A 105 7.99 -34.83 -16.49
N THR A 106 7.05 -35.25 -15.64
CA THR A 106 7.35 -35.88 -14.35
C THR A 106 8.12 -37.19 -14.50
N ASP A 107 7.67 -38.05 -15.42
CA ASP A 107 8.34 -39.32 -15.71
C ASP A 107 9.71 -39.12 -16.36
N TRP A 108 9.83 -38.15 -17.26
CA TRP A 108 11.10 -37.75 -17.85
C TRP A 108 12.09 -37.30 -16.77
N MET A 109 11.71 -36.37 -15.89
CA MET A 109 12.57 -35.90 -14.81
C MET A 109 13.00 -37.03 -13.88
N ARG A 110 12.09 -37.95 -13.53
CA ARG A 110 12.40 -39.09 -12.65
C ARG A 110 13.43 -40.03 -13.30
N ASN A 111 13.28 -40.32 -14.58
CA ASN A 111 14.20 -41.17 -15.33
C ASN A 111 15.57 -40.50 -15.50
N THR A 112 15.59 -39.22 -15.85
CA THR A 112 16.81 -38.41 -15.98
C THR A 112 17.56 -38.31 -14.65
N ALA A 113 16.87 -38.02 -13.54
CA ALA A 113 17.47 -37.95 -12.22
C ALA A 113 18.08 -39.30 -11.78
N ARG A 114 17.43 -40.43 -12.10
CA ARG A 114 17.96 -41.77 -11.83
C ARG A 114 19.23 -42.03 -12.64
N TRP A 115 19.23 -41.70 -13.93
CA TRP A 115 20.39 -41.85 -14.81
C TRP A 115 21.58 -40.98 -14.36
N LEU A 116 21.33 -39.72 -13.98
CA LEU A 116 22.36 -38.82 -13.46
C LEU A 116 23.05 -39.38 -12.21
N ARG A 117 22.29 -40.01 -11.29
CA ARG A 117 22.87 -40.67 -10.11
C ARG A 117 23.74 -41.87 -10.49
N GLN A 118 23.33 -42.68 -11.47
CA GLN A 118 24.11 -43.84 -11.92
C GLN A 118 25.43 -43.44 -12.56
N GLN A 119 25.46 -42.32 -13.29
CA GLN A 119 26.66 -41.82 -13.97
C GLN A 119 27.47 -40.82 -13.11
N ASN A 120 26.98 -40.50 -11.91
CA ASN A 120 27.50 -39.44 -11.05
C ASN A 120 27.65 -38.09 -11.79
N CYS A 121 26.64 -37.74 -12.59
CA CYS A 121 26.61 -36.53 -13.40
C CYS A 121 25.65 -35.49 -12.81
N THR A 122 25.87 -34.23 -13.17
CA THR A 122 24.96 -33.12 -12.84
C THR A 122 24.40 -32.54 -14.13
N LEU A 123 23.08 -32.40 -14.23
CA LEU A 123 22.43 -31.73 -15.36
C LEU A 123 21.85 -30.40 -14.89
N LEU A 124 22.28 -29.31 -15.51
CA LEU A 124 21.67 -27.98 -15.39
C LEU A 124 20.86 -27.70 -16.65
N ILE A 125 19.56 -27.56 -16.47
CA ILE A 125 18.63 -27.15 -17.52
C ILE A 125 18.45 -25.64 -17.41
N LEU A 126 18.72 -24.96 -18.51
CA LEU A 126 18.50 -23.53 -18.70
C LEU A 126 17.42 -23.38 -19.76
N ASP A 127 16.20 -23.09 -19.33
CA ASP A 127 15.11 -22.81 -20.25
C ASP A 127 14.84 -21.31 -20.38
N TYR A 128 14.36 -20.88 -21.55
CA TYR A 128 14.03 -19.48 -21.79
C TYR A 128 12.72 -19.29 -22.54
N GLY A 129 11.99 -18.24 -22.19
CA GLY A 129 10.77 -17.84 -22.88
C GLY A 129 9.67 -17.37 -21.94
N LYS A 130 8.68 -16.66 -22.51
CA LYS A 130 7.59 -16.01 -21.76
C LYS A 130 6.73 -16.95 -20.91
N SER A 131 6.74 -18.25 -21.23
CA SER A 131 5.94 -19.29 -20.59
C SER A 131 6.66 -20.07 -19.50
N ALA A 132 7.94 -19.79 -19.25
CA ALA A 132 8.71 -20.50 -18.24
C ALA A 132 8.08 -20.37 -16.83
N ASN A 133 7.30 -19.31 -16.61
CA ASN A 133 6.57 -19.11 -15.35
C ASN A 133 5.33 -20.02 -15.20
N ASN A 134 4.69 -20.45 -16.30
CA ASN A 134 3.50 -21.31 -16.25
C ASN A 134 3.82 -22.71 -15.72
N GLN A 135 5.04 -23.19 -15.95
CA GLN A 135 5.48 -24.53 -15.52
C GLN A 135 6.10 -24.53 -14.12
N ARG A 136 6.33 -23.35 -13.53
CA ARG A 136 6.96 -23.19 -12.23
C ARG A 136 6.21 -23.94 -11.13
N ALA A 137 4.88 -23.90 -11.12
CA ALA A 137 4.06 -24.63 -10.15
C ALA A 137 4.25 -26.16 -10.26
N THR A 138 4.27 -26.69 -11.48
CA THR A 138 4.52 -28.12 -11.75
C THR A 138 5.93 -28.52 -11.32
N LEU A 139 6.95 -27.73 -11.66
CA LEU A 139 8.35 -27.98 -11.26
C LEU A 139 8.57 -27.87 -9.75
N GLN A 140 7.90 -26.93 -9.07
CA GLN A 140 7.93 -26.81 -7.61
C GLN A 140 7.36 -28.05 -6.92
N SER A 141 6.31 -28.66 -7.46
CA SER A 141 5.74 -29.91 -6.92
C SER A 141 6.73 -31.09 -6.97
N GLN A 142 7.77 -31.01 -7.81
CA GLN A 142 8.75 -32.07 -8.07
C GLN A 142 10.05 -31.91 -7.25
N HIS A 143 9.97 -31.25 -6.09
CA HIS A 143 11.11 -30.99 -5.18
C HIS A 143 11.90 -32.23 -4.71
N ARG A 144 11.34 -33.44 -4.83
CA ARG A 144 12.04 -34.70 -4.50
C ARG A 144 12.95 -35.20 -5.63
N THR A 145 12.68 -34.78 -6.86
CA THR A 145 13.39 -35.20 -8.07
C THR A 145 14.41 -34.14 -8.49
N LEU A 146 14.02 -32.86 -8.41
CA LEU A 146 14.87 -31.71 -8.68
C LEU A 146 15.71 -31.36 -7.45
N CYS A 147 17.00 -31.12 -7.66
CA CYS A 147 17.92 -30.63 -6.64
C CYS A 147 17.96 -29.10 -6.57
N GLY A 148 17.44 -28.40 -7.57
CA GLY A 148 17.30 -26.94 -7.49
C GLY A 148 16.43 -26.38 -8.58
N LEU A 149 15.73 -25.31 -8.24
CA LEU A 149 14.84 -24.55 -9.10
C LEU A 149 15.05 -23.05 -8.84
N ALA A 150 15.42 -22.31 -9.88
CA ALA A 150 15.54 -20.86 -9.83
C ALA A 150 14.98 -20.20 -11.10
N SER A 151 14.77 -18.89 -11.05
CA SER A 151 14.34 -18.11 -12.21
C SER A 151 15.09 -16.80 -12.30
N LEU A 152 15.52 -16.45 -13.51
CA LEU A 152 16.15 -15.18 -13.86
C LEU A 152 15.12 -14.30 -14.57
N ARG A 153 14.58 -13.34 -13.84
CA ARG A 153 13.49 -12.47 -14.29
C ARG A 153 14.00 -11.11 -14.73
N TRP A 154 13.40 -10.57 -15.78
CA TRP A 154 13.67 -9.21 -16.25
C TRP A 154 12.50 -8.29 -15.90
N LEU A 155 12.69 -7.46 -14.86
CA LEU A 155 11.71 -6.49 -14.37
C LEU A 155 12.09 -5.09 -14.86
N GLN A 156 11.68 -4.78 -16.10
CA GLN A 156 11.92 -3.52 -16.80
C GLN A 156 13.40 -3.24 -17.08
N ASP A 157 14.17 -2.87 -16.06
CA ASP A 157 15.59 -2.51 -16.13
C ASP A 157 16.44 -3.20 -15.03
N LEU A 158 15.81 -4.12 -14.28
CA LEU A 158 16.44 -4.86 -13.20
C LEU A 158 16.31 -6.36 -13.46
N HIS A 159 17.40 -7.09 -13.31
CA HIS A 159 17.36 -8.54 -13.27
C HIS A 159 17.19 -9.04 -11.84
N ARG A 160 16.28 -9.99 -11.65
CA ARG A 160 16.09 -10.68 -10.36
C ARG A 160 16.33 -12.16 -10.50
N TYR A 161 17.16 -12.71 -9.64
CA TYR A 161 17.41 -14.13 -9.50
C TYR A 161 16.61 -14.69 -8.32
N ASP A 162 15.49 -15.35 -8.64
CA ASP A 162 14.53 -15.93 -7.69
C ASP A 162 14.76 -17.43 -7.53
N VAL A 163 15.39 -17.82 -6.43
CA VAL A 163 15.67 -19.20 -6.02
C VAL A 163 14.49 -19.73 -5.22
N ALA A 164 13.75 -20.68 -5.80
CA ALA A 164 12.69 -21.40 -5.08
C ALA A 164 13.32 -22.33 -4.03
N TYR A 165 14.24 -23.19 -4.48
CA TYR A 165 15.07 -24.05 -3.64
C TYR A 165 16.32 -24.46 -4.41
N TRP A 166 17.42 -24.68 -3.71
CA TRP A 166 18.70 -25.04 -4.29
C TRP A 166 19.53 -25.83 -3.29
N CYS A 167 19.74 -27.10 -3.59
CA CYS A 167 20.59 -27.98 -2.78
C CYS A 167 22.07 -27.69 -3.05
N ASN A 168 22.82 -27.42 -1.99
CA ASN A 168 24.26 -27.26 -1.99
C ASN A 168 24.89 -28.30 -1.04
N GLN A 169 26.22 -28.28 -0.92
CA GLN A 169 26.93 -29.23 -0.05
C GLN A 169 26.61 -29.05 1.44
N ASN A 170 26.12 -27.86 1.83
CA ASN A 170 25.87 -27.47 3.22
C ASN A 170 24.38 -27.53 3.62
N GLY A 171 23.49 -27.93 2.70
CA GLY A 171 22.04 -27.98 2.93
C GLY A 171 21.22 -27.44 1.75
N VAL A 172 20.01 -26.95 2.05
CA VAL A 172 19.09 -26.40 1.04
C VAL A 172 18.96 -24.89 1.25
N THR A 173 19.30 -24.13 0.22
CA THR A 173 19.02 -22.70 0.15
C THR A 173 17.67 -22.53 -0.52
N ALA A 174 16.67 -22.03 0.18
CA ALA A 174 15.32 -21.85 -0.36
C ALA A 174 14.87 -20.41 -0.18
N GLN A 175 13.98 -19.98 -1.07
CA GLN A 175 13.36 -18.66 -1.00
C GLN A 175 14.43 -17.57 -0.90
N GLN A 176 15.20 -17.37 -1.96
CA GLN A 176 16.07 -16.20 -2.08
C GLN A 176 15.69 -15.41 -3.32
N ASP A 177 15.58 -14.09 -3.18
CA ASP A 177 15.36 -13.19 -4.31
C ASP A 177 16.49 -12.18 -4.31
N VAL A 178 17.38 -12.30 -5.29
CA VAL A 178 18.64 -11.56 -5.35
C VAL A 178 18.59 -10.63 -6.57
N SER A 179 18.82 -9.33 -6.34
CA SER A 179 19.06 -8.41 -7.45
C SER A 179 20.39 -8.76 -8.09
N VAL A 180 20.38 -9.02 -9.40
CA VAL A 180 21.59 -9.33 -10.16
C VAL A 180 21.77 -8.28 -11.24
N SER A 181 23.01 -7.95 -11.54
CA SER A 181 23.38 -7.10 -12.67
C SER A 181 24.29 -7.85 -13.61
N PHE A 182 24.22 -7.52 -14.90
CA PHE A 182 25.10 -8.04 -15.93
C PHE A 182 25.97 -6.90 -16.45
N ASP A 183 27.28 -6.97 -16.20
CA ASP A 183 28.28 -6.00 -16.68
C ASP A 183 29.39 -6.69 -17.49
N GLU A 184 30.51 -5.99 -17.73
CA GLU A 184 31.67 -6.55 -18.46
C GLU A 184 32.32 -7.75 -17.76
N GLN A 185 32.10 -7.93 -16.44
CA GLN A 185 32.57 -9.09 -15.67
C GLN A 185 31.53 -10.23 -15.63
N GLY A 186 30.33 -10.01 -16.18
CA GLY A 186 29.22 -10.94 -16.23
C GLY A 186 28.18 -10.67 -15.15
N TRP A 187 27.35 -11.69 -14.89
CA TRP A 187 26.34 -11.70 -13.83
C TRP A 187 26.99 -11.64 -12.45
N HIS A 188 26.60 -10.67 -11.64
CA HIS A 188 26.98 -10.60 -10.24
C HIS A 188 25.78 -10.17 -9.39
N ALA A 189 25.76 -10.63 -8.14
CA ALA A 189 24.74 -10.22 -7.17
C ALA A 189 25.07 -8.82 -6.63
N GLN A 190 24.07 -7.95 -6.53
CA GLN A 190 24.23 -6.66 -5.89
C GLN A 190 24.10 -6.83 -4.36
N GLU A 191 25.11 -6.40 -3.60
CA GLU A 191 25.16 -6.57 -2.13
C GLU A 191 24.33 -5.55 -1.33
N ASP A 192 23.67 -4.58 -1.97
CA ASP A 192 22.94 -3.51 -1.25
C ASP A 192 21.41 -3.67 -1.28
N ALA A 193 20.88 -3.94 -0.08
CA ALA A 193 19.66 -3.43 0.55
C ALA A 193 18.87 -4.56 1.23
N SER A 194 18.97 -4.60 2.56
CA SER A 194 17.98 -5.12 3.52
C SER A 194 16.89 -5.99 2.88
N GLN A 195 17.10 -7.32 2.87
CA GLN A 195 16.16 -8.35 2.41
C GLN A 195 14.75 -7.79 2.16
N ALA A 196 14.49 -7.36 0.93
CA ALA A 196 13.16 -6.91 0.55
C ALA A 196 12.20 -8.08 0.82
N PRO A 197 11.12 -7.89 1.59
CA PRO A 197 10.20 -8.96 1.89
C PRO A 197 9.66 -9.54 0.59
N GLN A 198 9.77 -10.87 0.45
CA GLN A 198 9.45 -11.59 -0.77
C GLN A 198 8.00 -11.42 -1.22
N PRO A 199 7.74 -11.50 -2.54
CA PRO A 199 6.40 -11.68 -3.07
C PRO A 199 5.85 -13.01 -2.55
N ARG A 200 4.92 -12.95 -1.59
CA ARG A 200 4.19 -14.13 -1.10
C ARG A 200 3.12 -14.49 -2.14
N ASN A 201 2.71 -15.76 -2.20
CA ASN A 201 1.85 -16.32 -3.26
C ASN A 201 0.54 -15.53 -3.49
N ASP A 202 0.12 -14.73 -2.52
CA ASP A 202 -1.11 -13.94 -2.54
C ASP A 202 -0.92 -12.45 -2.87
N GLU A 203 0.29 -12.00 -3.27
CA GLU A 203 0.56 -10.59 -3.59
C GLU A 203 -0.31 -10.06 -4.72
N GLN A 204 -0.60 -10.90 -5.71
CA GLN A 204 -1.44 -10.55 -6.87
C GLN A 204 -2.94 -10.58 -6.55
N LEU A 205 -3.34 -11.04 -5.36
CA LEU A 205 -4.75 -11.14 -4.98
C LEU A 205 -5.32 -9.78 -4.55
N TYR A 206 -6.52 -9.48 -5.06
CA TYR A 206 -7.33 -8.34 -4.68
C TYR A 206 -8.54 -8.81 -3.88
N LEU A 207 -8.55 -8.53 -2.58
CA LEU A 207 -9.68 -8.77 -1.69
C LEU A 207 -10.45 -7.47 -1.54
N ALA A 208 -11.62 -7.35 -2.17
CA ALA A 208 -12.32 -6.08 -2.26
C ALA A 208 -13.77 -6.18 -1.76
N HIS A 209 -14.28 -5.08 -1.22
CA HIS A 209 -15.71 -4.93 -1.01
C HIS A 209 -16.44 -4.89 -2.35
N LYS A 210 -17.59 -5.54 -2.47
CA LYS A 210 -18.37 -5.62 -3.72
C LYS A 210 -18.71 -4.25 -4.32
N GLY A 211 -19.03 -3.27 -3.47
CA GLY A 211 -19.32 -1.90 -3.90
C GLY A 211 -18.12 -1.14 -4.46
N VAL A 212 -16.89 -1.68 -4.40
CA VAL A 212 -15.72 -1.11 -5.09
C VAL A 212 -15.86 -1.26 -6.60
N LEU A 213 -16.45 -2.34 -7.11
CA LEU A 213 -16.54 -2.52 -8.57
C LEU A 213 -17.80 -1.92 -9.20
N GLU A 214 -18.58 -1.12 -8.46
CA GLU A 214 -19.78 -0.42 -8.96
C GLU A 214 -20.78 -1.35 -9.68
N GLY A 215 -20.85 -2.61 -9.25
CA GLY A 215 -21.73 -3.64 -9.85
C GLY A 215 -21.06 -4.50 -10.93
N ALA A 216 -19.82 -4.22 -11.33
CA ALA A 216 -19.07 -5.09 -12.23
C ALA A 216 -18.68 -6.41 -11.54
N PRO A 217 -18.62 -7.53 -12.30
CA PRO A 217 -18.10 -8.79 -11.80
C PRO A 217 -16.60 -8.72 -11.50
N PRO A 218 -16.02 -9.73 -10.81
CA PRO A 218 -14.58 -9.84 -10.64
C PRO A 218 -13.83 -9.70 -11.97
N LEU A 219 -12.83 -8.83 -12.01
CA LEU A 219 -12.11 -8.48 -13.25
C LEU A 219 -11.13 -9.58 -13.72
N SER A 220 -10.71 -10.45 -12.81
CA SER A 220 -9.88 -11.63 -13.07
C SER A 220 -10.01 -12.66 -11.93
N GLU A 221 -9.39 -13.82 -12.07
CA GLU A 221 -9.34 -14.87 -11.03
C GLU A 221 -8.69 -14.39 -9.72
N ASN A 222 -7.89 -13.32 -9.79
CA ASN A 222 -7.23 -12.75 -8.63
C ASN A 222 -8.16 -11.86 -7.77
N TRP A 223 -9.36 -11.53 -8.25
CA TRP A 223 -10.32 -10.68 -7.55
C TRP A 223 -11.34 -11.49 -6.75
N HIS A 224 -11.38 -11.26 -5.45
CA HIS A 224 -12.36 -11.84 -4.54
C HIS A 224 -13.19 -10.74 -3.91
N LEU A 225 -14.51 -10.79 -4.14
CA LEU A 225 -15.45 -9.78 -3.68
C LEU A 225 -16.18 -10.22 -2.41
N PHE A 226 -16.34 -9.29 -1.48
CA PHE A 226 -17.03 -9.51 -0.20
C PHE A 226 -18.22 -8.57 -0.05
N GLU A 227 -19.30 -9.08 0.54
CA GLU A 227 -20.56 -8.32 0.76
C GLU A 227 -20.45 -7.28 1.89
N SER A 228 -19.44 -7.37 2.75
CA SER A 228 -19.25 -6.39 3.84
C SER A 228 -17.78 -6.17 4.20
N ASN A 229 -17.47 -4.98 4.73
CA ASN A 229 -16.15 -4.66 5.28
C ASN A 229 -15.78 -5.55 6.48
N LEU A 230 -16.75 -6.20 7.13
CA LEU A 230 -16.49 -7.16 8.21
C LEU A 230 -16.02 -8.49 7.62
N ALA A 231 -16.72 -9.00 6.60
CA ALA A 231 -16.31 -10.23 5.91
C ALA A 231 -14.92 -10.09 5.28
N LEU A 232 -14.65 -8.94 4.63
CA LEU A 232 -13.33 -8.62 4.09
C LEU A 232 -12.24 -8.60 5.19
N PHE A 233 -12.53 -7.98 6.33
CA PHE A 233 -11.61 -7.95 7.47
C PHE A 233 -11.32 -9.34 8.04
N ASN A 234 -12.31 -10.23 8.08
CA ASN A 234 -12.11 -11.60 8.53
C ASN A 234 -11.29 -12.43 7.53
N ALA A 235 -11.52 -12.26 6.23
CA ALA A 235 -10.73 -12.92 5.19
C ALA A 235 -9.25 -12.44 5.19
N ALA A 236 -9.01 -11.20 5.60
CA ALA A 236 -7.68 -10.61 5.70
C ALA A 236 -6.73 -11.34 6.66
N TYR A 237 -7.24 -12.10 7.63
CA TYR A 237 -6.39 -12.86 8.56
C TYR A 237 -5.61 -13.98 7.86
N ALA A 238 -6.11 -14.49 6.73
CA ALA A 238 -5.39 -15.44 5.90
C ALA A 238 -4.38 -14.75 4.96
N ALA A 239 -4.61 -13.48 4.61
CA ALA A 239 -3.83 -12.74 3.62
C ALA A 239 -2.49 -12.20 4.17
N GLN A 240 -1.40 -12.41 3.45
CA GLN A 240 -0.03 -12.05 3.84
C GLN A 240 0.53 -10.89 3.01
N ALA A 241 0.27 -10.82 1.71
CA ALA A 241 0.74 -9.75 0.83
C ALA A 241 -0.35 -9.18 -0.11
N SER A 242 -1.59 -9.63 0.00
CA SER A 242 -2.70 -9.18 -0.85
C SER A 242 -3.04 -7.69 -0.72
N THR A 243 -3.79 -7.22 -1.72
CA THR A 243 -4.38 -5.87 -1.73
C THR A 243 -5.81 -5.94 -1.21
N LEU A 244 -6.08 -5.26 -0.11
CA LEU A 244 -7.39 -5.17 0.51
C LEU A 244 -8.02 -3.81 0.22
N VAL A 245 -9.21 -3.82 -0.37
CA VAL A 245 -9.93 -2.60 -0.76
C VAL A 245 -11.25 -2.50 0.00
N PHE A 246 -11.25 -1.69 1.06
CA PHE A 246 -12.43 -1.36 1.85
C PHE A 246 -13.27 -0.29 1.14
N GLN A 247 -14.58 -0.32 1.37
CA GLN A 247 -15.49 0.73 0.94
C GLN A 247 -15.84 1.65 2.12
N LEU A 248 -15.90 2.95 1.91
CA LEU A 248 -16.46 3.91 2.85
C LEU A 248 -17.60 4.69 2.18
N SER A 249 -18.79 4.60 2.76
CA SER A 249 -20.00 5.27 2.28
C SER A 249 -20.60 6.26 3.27
N ASN A 250 -20.36 6.08 4.57
CA ASN A 250 -20.91 6.96 5.60
C ASN A 250 -19.83 7.34 6.61
N SER A 251 -19.86 8.57 7.12
CA SER A 251 -18.93 9.06 8.15
C SER A 251 -18.99 8.26 9.45
N ASP A 252 -20.15 7.68 9.78
CA ASP A 252 -20.34 6.88 11.01
C ASP A 252 -19.51 5.60 11.02
N GLN A 253 -19.10 5.12 9.85
CA GLN A 253 -18.27 3.91 9.72
C GLN A 253 -16.77 4.20 9.88
N LEU A 254 -16.36 5.46 9.92
CA LEU A 254 -14.96 5.87 9.94
C LEU A 254 -14.19 5.27 11.12
N ASP A 255 -14.69 5.46 12.36
CA ASP A 255 -14.02 4.97 13.57
C ASP A 255 -13.89 3.44 13.57
N ALA A 256 -14.93 2.74 13.11
CA ALA A 256 -14.92 1.28 12.99
C ALA A 256 -13.93 0.81 11.91
N LEU A 257 -13.83 1.53 10.79
CA LEU A 257 -12.90 1.21 9.71
C LEU A 257 -11.45 1.51 10.09
N ALA A 258 -11.19 2.62 10.77
CA ALA A 258 -9.89 2.98 11.31
C ALA A 258 -9.35 1.88 12.24
N ARG A 259 -10.21 1.36 13.14
CA ARG A 259 -9.89 0.21 14.02
C ARG A 259 -9.51 -1.05 13.25
N LYS A 260 -10.23 -1.37 12.18
CA LYS A 260 -9.93 -2.52 11.32
C LYS A 260 -8.60 -2.37 10.61
N ILE A 261 -8.35 -1.22 9.98
CA ILE A 261 -7.10 -0.94 9.24
C ILE A 261 -5.90 -1.01 10.18
N HIS A 262 -5.99 -0.38 11.35
CA HIS A 262 -4.95 -0.41 12.37
C HIS A 262 -4.65 -1.83 12.84
N THR A 263 -5.69 -2.61 13.15
CA THR A 263 -5.54 -4.01 13.57
C THR A 263 -4.84 -4.84 12.51
N LEU A 264 -5.26 -4.74 11.24
CA LEU A 264 -4.62 -5.47 10.14
C LEU A 264 -3.17 -5.05 9.96
N ARG A 265 -2.87 -3.74 9.98
CA ARG A 265 -1.50 -3.25 9.81
C ARG A 265 -0.58 -3.77 10.90
N ARG A 266 -1.04 -3.81 12.15
CA ARG A 266 -0.27 -4.32 13.29
C ARG A 266 -0.07 -5.83 13.26
N GLN A 267 -1.09 -6.59 12.88
CA GLN A 267 -1.05 -8.06 12.92
C GLN A 267 -0.44 -8.70 11.67
N ARG A 268 -0.63 -8.10 10.48
CA ARG A 268 -0.15 -8.65 9.21
C ARG A 268 1.12 -8.00 8.69
N GLY A 269 1.51 -6.86 9.26
CA GLY A 269 2.76 -6.18 8.96
C GLY A 269 2.69 -5.22 7.76
N LYS A 270 3.88 -4.88 7.23
CA LYS A 270 4.06 -3.77 6.27
C LYS A 270 3.74 -4.14 4.82
N ILE A 271 3.65 -5.42 4.49
CA ILE A 271 3.57 -5.90 3.10
C ILE A 271 2.14 -5.83 2.55
N ILE A 272 1.12 -6.05 3.39
CA ILE A 272 -0.27 -5.95 2.94
C ILE A 272 -0.59 -4.52 2.45
N LYS A 273 -1.32 -4.43 1.35
CA LYS A 273 -1.76 -3.16 0.77
C LYS A 273 -3.19 -2.88 1.24
N LEU A 274 -3.36 -1.87 2.08
CA LEU A 274 -4.65 -1.47 2.65
C LEU A 274 -5.15 -0.21 1.93
N VAL A 275 -6.29 -0.33 1.26
CA VAL A 275 -6.89 0.74 0.46
C VAL A 275 -8.30 1.03 0.96
N VAL A 276 -8.65 2.31 1.03
CA VAL A 276 -10.02 2.75 1.32
C VAL A 276 -10.56 3.49 0.11
N ARG A 277 -11.66 3.01 -0.46
CA ARG A 277 -12.40 3.70 -1.51
C ARG A 277 -13.59 4.42 -0.93
N GLU A 278 -13.62 5.73 -1.10
CA GLU A 278 -14.77 6.57 -0.80
C GLU A 278 -15.81 6.41 -1.93
N SER A 279 -17.03 5.98 -1.60
CA SER A 279 -18.13 5.86 -2.58
C SER A 279 -19.01 7.11 -2.67
N THR A 280 -19.03 7.89 -1.59
CA THR A 280 -19.87 9.08 -1.41
C THR A 280 -19.03 10.13 -0.68
N PRO A 281 -19.20 11.43 -0.96
CA PRO A 281 -18.40 12.49 -0.34
C PRO A 281 -18.68 12.58 1.17
N CYS A 282 -17.94 11.83 1.97
CA CYS A 282 -18.12 11.69 3.40
C CYS A 282 -16.82 11.85 4.19
N LEU A 283 -15.67 11.75 3.53
CA LEU A 283 -14.36 11.84 4.14
C LEU A 283 -13.90 13.30 4.24
N ARG A 284 -13.55 13.75 5.44
CA ARG A 284 -12.87 15.05 5.63
C ARG A 284 -11.35 14.87 5.56
N PHE A 285 -10.63 15.98 5.37
CA PHE A 285 -9.16 15.97 5.35
C PHE A 285 -8.54 15.40 6.65
N SER A 286 -9.14 15.67 7.81
CA SER A 286 -8.71 15.07 9.09
C SER A 286 -8.87 13.55 9.10
N ASP A 287 -9.98 13.07 8.55
CA ASP A 287 -10.41 11.68 8.58
C ASP A 287 -9.56 10.85 7.62
N GLU A 288 -9.25 11.41 6.45
CA GLU A 288 -8.28 10.88 5.50
C GLU A 288 -6.93 10.63 6.17
N ARG A 289 -6.44 11.64 6.90
CA ARG A 289 -5.15 11.56 7.59
C ARG A 289 -5.16 10.57 8.73
N LEU A 290 -6.27 10.45 9.47
CA LEU A 290 -6.46 9.42 10.47
C LEU A 290 -6.32 8.02 9.86
N LEU A 291 -7.02 7.72 8.76
CA LEU A 291 -6.94 6.41 8.09
C LEU A 291 -5.52 6.10 7.60
N LEU A 292 -4.82 7.10 7.03
CA LEU A 292 -3.42 6.96 6.63
C LEU A 292 -2.50 6.68 7.83
N ALA A 293 -2.70 7.38 8.95
CA ALA A 293 -1.94 7.16 10.19
C ALA A 293 -2.24 5.81 10.85
N CYS A 294 -3.47 5.31 10.71
CA CYS A 294 -3.85 3.96 11.14
C CYS A 294 -3.17 2.86 10.31
N GLY A 295 -2.73 3.15 9.08
CA GLY A 295 -1.99 2.18 8.27
C GLY A 295 -2.48 1.98 6.84
N ALA A 296 -3.43 2.80 6.35
CA ALA A 296 -3.85 2.76 4.96
C ALA A 296 -2.73 3.22 4.02
N ASN A 297 -2.49 2.48 2.94
CA ASN A 297 -1.55 2.85 1.88
C ASN A 297 -2.12 3.98 1.02
N LEU A 298 -3.41 3.88 0.70
CA LEU A 298 -4.05 4.72 -0.30
C LEU A 298 -5.51 4.97 0.06
N ILE A 299 -5.97 6.18 -0.21
CA ILE A 299 -7.38 6.56 -0.15
C ILE A 299 -7.79 6.99 -1.55
N VAL A 300 -8.80 6.33 -2.10
CA VAL A 300 -9.38 6.63 -3.40
C VAL A 300 -10.59 7.53 -3.18
N PRO A 301 -10.55 8.80 -3.63
CA PRO A 301 -11.63 9.77 -3.39
C PRO A 301 -12.88 9.46 -4.23
N HIS A 302 -14.05 9.92 -3.79
CA HIS A 302 -15.32 9.65 -4.47
C HIS A 302 -15.40 10.21 -5.90
N ASN A 303 -14.63 11.25 -6.20
CA ASN A 303 -14.59 11.87 -7.53
C ASN A 303 -13.71 11.08 -8.52
N ALA A 304 -12.96 10.07 -8.06
CA ALA A 304 -12.16 9.22 -8.93
C ALA A 304 -13.04 8.12 -9.55
N PRO A 305 -13.16 8.06 -10.90
CA PRO A 305 -13.94 7.00 -11.55
C PRO A 305 -13.28 5.63 -11.36
N LEU A 306 -14.04 4.55 -11.62
CA LEU A 306 -13.54 3.18 -11.51
C LEU A 306 -12.22 2.94 -12.26
N SER A 307 -12.09 3.48 -13.48
CA SER A 307 -10.84 3.38 -14.26
C SER A 307 -9.64 3.95 -13.51
N ARG A 308 -9.80 5.13 -12.89
CA ARG A 308 -8.74 5.76 -12.09
C ARG A 308 -8.46 4.97 -10.82
N CYS A 309 -9.49 4.43 -10.16
CA CYS A 309 -9.32 3.55 -9.01
C CYS A 309 -8.43 2.34 -9.37
N LEU A 310 -8.69 1.67 -10.49
CA LEU A 310 -7.90 0.51 -10.92
C LEU A 310 -6.44 0.89 -11.20
N THR A 311 -6.18 2.00 -11.90
CA THR A 311 -4.82 2.51 -12.09
C THR A 311 -4.11 2.80 -10.77
N MET A 312 -4.81 3.36 -9.79
CA MET A 312 -4.23 3.62 -8.46
C MET A 312 -3.94 2.32 -7.69
N LEU A 313 -4.77 1.29 -7.86
CA LEU A 313 -4.55 -0.04 -7.26
C LEU A 313 -3.35 -0.78 -7.89
N GLU A 314 -3.13 -0.61 -9.18
CA GLU A 314 -1.93 -1.13 -9.86
C GLU A 314 -0.67 -0.40 -9.39
N GLY A 315 -0.74 0.94 -9.25
CA GLY A 315 0.40 1.76 -8.83
C GLY A 315 0.93 1.49 -7.41
N ILE A 316 0.12 0.86 -6.55
CA ILE A 316 0.56 0.47 -5.19
C ILE A 316 1.11 -0.96 -5.10
N GLN A 317 1.06 -1.74 -6.17
CA GLN A 317 1.65 -3.09 -6.16
C GLN A 317 3.17 -3.01 -5.95
N GLY A 318 3.71 -3.99 -5.21
CA GLY A 318 5.13 -4.01 -4.81
C GLY A 318 5.52 -3.01 -3.72
N GLN A 319 4.62 -2.11 -3.28
CA GLN A 319 4.95 -1.16 -2.20
C GLN A 319 4.86 -1.82 -0.82
N THR A 320 5.90 -1.61 0.01
CA THR A 320 5.86 -1.88 1.45
C THR A 320 5.49 -0.62 2.23
N TYR A 321 4.60 -0.74 3.21
CA TYR A 321 4.19 0.39 4.05
C TYR A 321 5.37 0.91 4.89
N PRO A 322 5.83 2.16 4.67
CA PRO A 322 7.10 2.62 5.24
C PRO A 322 6.95 3.14 6.68
N ARG A 323 5.77 3.70 7.01
CA ARG A 323 5.55 4.43 8.26
C ARG A 323 5.41 3.50 9.48
N HIS A 324 5.81 4.01 10.64
CA HIS A 324 5.51 3.37 11.92
C HIS A 324 4.04 3.60 12.30
N VAL A 325 3.37 2.56 12.79
CA VAL A 325 2.00 2.67 13.31
C VAL A 325 2.01 2.41 14.81
N PRO A 326 1.62 3.42 15.64
CA PRO A 326 1.51 3.29 17.09
C PRO A 326 0.71 2.07 17.54
N ALA A 327 1.05 1.53 18.72
CA ALA A 327 0.39 0.33 19.24
C ALA A 327 -1.05 0.60 19.71
N ASP A 328 -1.31 1.75 20.34
CA ASP A 328 -2.64 2.14 20.80
C ASP A 328 -3.34 3.01 19.76
N ILE A 329 -4.51 2.55 19.30
CA ILE A 329 -5.32 3.28 18.35
C ILE A 329 -6.12 4.42 19.00
N ASN A 330 -6.50 4.29 20.27
CA ASN A 330 -7.28 5.34 20.92
C ASN A 330 -6.46 6.63 21.02
N LEU A 331 -5.17 6.52 21.32
CA LEU A 331 -4.23 7.65 21.27
C LEU A 331 -4.15 8.29 19.87
N LEU A 332 -4.14 7.48 18.81
CA LEU A 332 -4.15 7.99 17.43
C LEU A 332 -5.44 8.73 17.10
N ILE A 333 -6.60 8.17 17.48
CA ILE A 333 -7.91 8.77 17.25
C ILE A 333 -8.04 10.08 18.03
N ASP A 334 -7.68 10.08 19.31
CA ASP A 334 -7.80 11.25 20.17
C ASP A 334 -6.84 12.36 19.75
N ALA A 335 -5.63 12.03 19.32
CA ALA A 335 -4.66 13.02 18.85
C ALA A 335 -4.98 13.56 17.45
N MET A 336 -5.59 12.77 16.57
CA MET A 336 -5.89 13.21 15.19
C MET A 336 -7.31 13.77 15.03
N ARG A 337 -8.15 13.69 16.08
CA ARG A 337 -9.48 14.27 16.07
C ARG A 337 -9.40 15.79 15.94
N PRO A 338 -10.23 16.40 15.09
CA PRO A 338 -10.40 17.85 15.06
C PRO A 338 -10.80 18.34 16.46
N LEU A 339 -10.42 19.57 16.79
CA LEU A 339 -10.91 20.22 18.00
C LEU A 339 -12.44 20.14 18.05
N ASN A 340 -12.98 19.53 19.11
CA ASN A 340 -14.43 19.44 19.34
C ASN A 340 -15.02 20.75 19.88
N LEU A 341 -14.23 21.81 19.92
CA LEU A 341 -14.63 23.15 20.32
C LEU A 341 -14.99 23.98 19.09
N LYS A 342 -15.91 24.94 19.25
CA LYS A 342 -16.31 25.86 18.18
C LYS A 342 -16.73 27.20 18.76
N GLY A 343 -16.53 28.26 17.98
CA GLY A 343 -16.97 29.60 18.35
C GLY A 343 -16.16 30.18 19.50
N TYR A 344 -16.81 31.03 20.30
CA TYR A 344 -16.12 31.78 21.33
C TYR A 344 -15.63 30.88 22.45
N ILE A 345 -14.33 30.99 22.74
CA ILE A 345 -13.71 30.43 23.93
C ILE A 345 -12.90 31.50 24.65
N PRO A 346 -12.82 31.44 25.99
CA PRO A 346 -12.12 32.46 26.75
C PRO A 346 -10.62 32.43 26.50
N TYR A 347 -9.95 33.53 26.82
CA TYR A 347 -8.57 33.80 26.40
C TYR A 347 -7.56 32.72 26.82
N ASN A 348 -7.57 32.32 28.10
CA ASN A 348 -6.64 31.31 28.61
C ASN A 348 -6.90 29.92 27.98
N PRO A 349 -8.15 29.39 27.99
CA PRO A 349 -8.48 28.15 27.28
C PRO A 349 -8.14 28.17 25.79
N PHE A 350 -8.28 29.33 25.13
CA PHE A 350 -7.90 29.50 23.73
C PHE A 350 -6.40 29.26 23.53
N CYS A 351 -5.57 29.96 24.30
CA CYS A 351 -4.13 29.82 24.20
C CYS A 351 -3.66 28.39 24.52
N GLU A 352 -4.18 27.79 25.60
CA GLU A 352 -3.84 26.41 25.99
C GLU A 352 -4.24 25.37 24.94
N THR A 353 -5.46 25.48 24.39
CA THR A 353 -5.97 24.58 23.35
C THR A 353 -5.12 24.65 22.09
N LEU A 354 -4.78 25.86 21.65
CA LEU A 354 -3.94 26.05 20.47
C LEU A 354 -2.49 25.61 20.72
N MET A 355 -1.94 25.87 21.90
CA MET A 355 -0.59 25.38 22.25
C MET A 355 -0.52 23.85 22.18
N SER A 356 -1.53 23.17 22.73
CA SER A 356 -1.66 21.72 22.67
C SER A 356 -1.77 21.21 21.22
N LEU A 357 -2.55 21.89 20.39
CA LEU A 357 -2.70 21.56 18.98
C LEU A 357 -1.40 21.78 18.19
N MET A 358 -0.68 22.88 18.44
CA MET A 358 0.60 23.19 17.81
C MET A 358 1.67 22.15 18.18
N ASN A 359 1.67 21.69 19.43
CA ASN A 359 2.60 20.68 19.96
C ASN A 359 2.26 19.24 19.52
N ASN A 360 1.15 19.05 18.81
CA ASN A 360 0.75 17.75 18.33
C ASN A 360 1.61 17.29 17.14
N ALA A 361 2.58 16.43 17.42
CA ALA A 361 3.52 15.87 16.45
C ALA A 361 2.88 14.90 15.42
N LEU A 362 1.62 14.48 15.64
CA LEU A 362 0.91 13.59 14.70
C LEU A 362 0.23 14.39 13.57
N LEU A 363 0.06 15.70 13.75
CA LEU A 363 -0.34 16.62 12.70
C LEU A 363 0.92 17.10 11.92
N PRO A 364 0.83 17.29 10.60
CA PRO A 364 1.95 17.71 9.77
C PRO A 364 2.29 19.15 10.14
N GLU A 365 3.55 19.49 9.94
CA GLU A 365 4.00 20.86 10.08
C GLU A 365 3.23 21.76 9.09
N ASP A 366 2.82 22.93 9.59
CA ASP A 366 2.16 24.01 8.84
C ASP A 366 0.81 23.64 8.18
N SER A 367 0.20 22.52 8.58
CA SER A 367 -1.13 22.09 8.09
C SER A 367 -2.22 22.11 9.16
N LYS A 368 -1.92 22.67 10.33
CA LYS A 368 -2.80 22.66 11.50
C LYS A 368 -3.93 23.69 11.40
N GLY A 369 -3.65 24.85 10.79
CA GLY A 369 -4.63 25.91 10.58
C GLY A 369 -3.98 27.28 10.46
N ILE A 370 -4.81 28.32 10.53
CA ILE A 370 -4.39 29.72 10.45
C ILE A 370 -4.88 30.46 11.67
N LEU A 371 -4.01 31.26 12.28
CA LEU A 371 -4.35 32.23 13.30
C LEU A 371 -4.50 33.61 12.65
N VAL A 372 -5.58 34.32 12.96
CA VAL A 372 -5.87 35.65 12.41
C VAL A 372 -6.30 36.58 13.53
N ALA A 373 -5.60 37.69 13.71
CA ALA A 373 -6.02 38.76 14.61
C ALA A 373 -6.61 39.91 13.81
N LEU A 374 -7.91 40.18 14.00
CA LEU A 374 -8.66 41.23 13.32
C LEU A 374 -8.87 42.42 14.27
N ARG A 375 -8.50 43.62 13.83
CA ARG A 375 -8.74 44.86 14.57
C ARG A 375 -10.02 45.53 14.04
N PRO A 376 -11.07 45.69 14.85
CA PRO A 376 -12.29 46.40 14.44
C PRO A 376 -12.01 47.84 13.98
N VAL A 377 -12.93 48.41 13.19
CA VAL A 377 -12.89 49.83 12.81
C VAL A 377 -13.08 50.75 14.04
N PRO A 378 -12.49 51.96 14.04
CA PRO A 378 -12.72 52.94 15.10
C PRO A 378 -14.23 53.23 15.26
N GLY A 379 -14.79 52.92 16.43
CA GLY A 379 -16.23 53.04 16.71
C GLY A 379 -16.95 51.71 16.95
N LEU A 380 -16.34 50.58 16.55
CA LEU A 380 -16.84 49.23 16.85
C LEU A 380 -15.97 48.58 17.91
N ARG A 381 -16.57 48.05 18.98
CA ARG A 381 -15.83 47.28 19.99
C ARG A 381 -15.66 45.82 19.59
N ALA A 382 -14.61 45.16 20.05
CA ALA A 382 -14.36 43.74 19.74
C ALA A 382 -15.50 42.82 20.20
N GLU A 383 -16.19 43.13 21.30
CA GLU A 383 -17.34 42.35 21.77
C GLU A 383 -18.53 42.45 20.81
N GLN A 384 -18.71 43.62 20.19
CA GLN A 384 -19.75 43.80 19.16
C GLN A 384 -19.37 43.08 17.87
N ALA A 385 -18.11 43.15 17.45
CA ALA A 385 -17.61 42.38 16.31
C ALA A 385 -17.75 40.86 16.52
N LEU A 386 -17.59 40.37 17.76
CA LEU A 386 -17.81 38.96 18.10
C LEU A 386 -19.26 38.52 17.84
N THR A 387 -20.27 39.37 18.08
CA THR A 387 -21.68 39.02 17.78
C THR A 387 -21.95 38.79 16.29
N LEU A 388 -21.13 39.38 15.42
CA LEU A 388 -21.20 39.18 13.98
C LEU A 388 -20.47 37.90 13.53
N CYS A 389 -19.58 37.35 14.37
CA CYS A 389 -18.78 36.16 14.06
C CYS A 389 -19.60 34.87 14.21
N ARG A 390 -19.85 34.15 13.11
CA ARG A 390 -20.60 32.89 13.09
C ARG A 390 -19.70 31.71 12.75
N ALA A 391 -18.90 31.25 13.71
CA ALA A 391 -18.07 30.04 13.55
C ALA A 391 -18.95 28.78 13.61
N ARG A 392 -19.29 28.20 12.45
CA ARG A 392 -20.20 27.04 12.36
C ARG A 392 -19.47 25.69 12.41
N ARG A 393 -18.19 25.65 12.06
CA ARG A 393 -17.39 24.42 12.00
C ARG A 393 -16.70 24.14 13.34
N PHE A 394 -16.60 22.87 13.69
CA PHE A 394 -15.76 22.42 14.81
C PHE A 394 -14.29 22.63 14.44
N GLY A 395 -13.53 23.23 15.36
CA GLY A 395 -12.16 23.67 15.15
C GLY A 395 -11.99 25.14 14.74
N ASP A 396 -13.08 25.84 14.40
CA ASP A 396 -13.04 27.29 14.24
C ASP A 396 -13.27 27.95 15.61
N LEU A 397 -12.24 28.56 16.15
CA LEU A 397 -12.23 29.15 17.48
C LEU A 397 -12.08 30.67 17.40
N VAL A 398 -12.70 31.39 18.32
CA VAL A 398 -12.54 32.84 18.43
C VAL A 398 -12.34 33.26 19.88
N THR A 399 -11.47 34.23 20.11
CA THR A 399 -11.28 34.88 21.40
C THR A 399 -11.08 36.39 21.22
N ILE A 400 -11.06 37.13 22.32
CA ILE A 400 -10.84 38.58 22.34
C ILE A 400 -9.53 38.89 23.06
N ASP A 401 -8.67 39.68 22.42
CA ASP A 401 -7.36 40.10 22.92
C ASP A 401 -7.19 41.62 22.82
N GLU A 402 -7.17 42.34 23.95
CA GLU A 402 -6.93 43.80 24.02
C GLU A 402 -7.64 44.65 22.92
N ASN A 403 -8.91 44.32 22.62
CA ASN A 403 -9.75 44.91 21.56
C ASN A 403 -9.46 44.46 20.12
N ARG A 404 -8.89 43.26 19.96
CA ARG A 404 -8.80 42.51 18.70
C ARG A 404 -9.63 41.24 18.80
N LEU A 405 -10.20 40.83 17.67
CA LEU A 405 -10.88 39.56 17.52
C LEU A 405 -9.89 38.55 16.94
N THR A 406 -9.46 37.57 17.74
CA THR A 406 -8.47 36.57 17.35
C THR A 406 -9.18 35.27 17.00
N LEU A 407 -9.01 34.81 15.75
CA LEU A 407 -9.64 33.64 15.16
C LEU A 407 -8.59 32.58 14.86
N PHE A 408 -8.90 31.33 15.16
CA PHE A 408 -8.15 30.18 14.65
C PHE A 408 -9.06 29.34 13.76
N LEU A 409 -8.61 29.09 12.52
CA LEU A 409 -9.33 28.30 11.53
C LEU A 409 -8.58 26.99 11.29
N SER A 410 -9.12 25.89 11.84
CA SER A 410 -8.50 24.57 11.73
C SER A 410 -8.48 24.08 10.27
N SER A 411 -7.36 23.50 9.84
CA SER A 411 -7.19 22.90 8.50
C SER A 411 -7.51 23.86 7.33
N CYS A 412 -7.45 25.18 7.56
CA CYS A 412 -7.64 26.20 6.52
C CYS A 412 -6.30 26.51 5.84
N ARG A 413 -6.31 26.69 4.51
CA ARG A 413 -5.12 27.13 3.74
C ARG A 413 -5.16 28.64 3.55
N ILE A 414 -3.99 29.26 3.43
CA ILE A 414 -3.88 30.72 3.32
C ILE A 414 -4.67 31.28 2.14
N ASN A 415 -4.71 30.56 1.02
CA ASN A 415 -5.46 30.94 -0.18
C ASN A 415 -6.99 30.92 0.03
N ASP A 416 -7.47 30.13 0.99
CA ASP A 416 -8.90 29.98 1.29
C ASP A 416 -9.35 30.91 2.42
N LEU A 417 -8.44 31.70 3.01
CA LEU A 417 -8.74 32.54 4.17
C LEU A 417 -9.85 33.56 3.87
N ASP A 418 -9.75 34.28 2.76
CA ASP A 418 -10.76 35.30 2.40
C ASP A 418 -12.13 34.67 2.14
N VAL A 419 -12.15 33.46 1.57
CA VAL A 419 -13.37 32.68 1.37
C VAL A 419 -13.94 32.25 2.72
N ALA A 420 -13.11 31.77 3.65
CA ALA A 420 -13.54 31.37 4.98
C ALA A 420 -14.14 32.56 5.76
N LEU A 421 -13.47 33.71 5.76
CA LEU A 421 -13.95 34.90 6.48
C LEU A 421 -15.29 35.42 5.92
N LYS A 422 -15.52 35.35 4.60
CA LYS A 422 -16.82 35.69 3.98
C LYS A 422 -17.97 34.80 4.45
N HIS A 423 -17.69 33.56 4.85
CA HIS A 423 -18.71 32.65 5.39
C HIS A 423 -18.92 32.83 6.90
N ILE A 424 -17.88 33.27 7.62
CA ILE A 424 -17.92 33.49 9.06
C ILE A 424 -18.63 34.80 9.40
N PHE A 425 -18.41 35.86 8.62
CA PHE A 425 -19.02 37.17 8.83
C PHE A 425 -20.15 37.42 7.83
N PRO A 426 -21.31 37.94 8.29
CA PRO A 426 -22.43 38.28 7.41
C PRO A 426 -22.19 39.56 6.60
N LEU A 427 -21.20 40.36 6.98
CA LEU A 427 -20.83 41.63 6.35
C LEU A 427 -19.43 41.52 5.74
N PRO A 428 -19.09 42.33 4.73
CA PRO A 428 -17.74 42.41 4.20
C PRO A 428 -16.72 42.71 5.30
N VAL A 429 -15.66 41.89 5.36
CA VAL A 429 -14.63 41.97 6.40
C VAL A 429 -13.93 43.34 6.40
N GLU A 430 -13.77 43.94 5.22
CA GLU A 430 -13.14 45.26 5.03
C GLU A 430 -13.96 46.42 5.63
N GLU A 431 -15.27 46.26 5.79
CA GLU A 431 -16.14 47.27 6.42
C GLU A 431 -16.11 47.19 7.95
N VAL A 432 -15.88 45.99 8.49
CA VAL A 432 -15.94 45.71 9.93
C VAL A 432 -14.56 45.84 10.59
N PHE A 433 -13.48 45.54 9.86
CA PHE A 433 -12.13 45.46 10.39
C PHE A 433 -11.17 46.38 9.63
N SER A 434 -10.41 47.17 10.37
CA SER A 434 -9.43 48.13 9.83
C SER A 434 -8.07 47.50 9.54
N ASN A 435 -7.69 46.46 10.28
CA ASN A 435 -6.40 45.80 10.13
C ASN A 435 -6.53 44.30 10.41
N ARG A 436 -5.73 43.47 9.73
CA ARG A 436 -5.63 42.04 9.95
C ARG A 436 -4.17 41.61 10.04
N MET A 437 -3.86 40.75 11.00
CA MET A 437 -2.58 40.05 11.11
C MET A 437 -2.85 38.56 10.95
N VAL A 438 -2.00 37.86 10.19
CA VAL A 438 -2.22 36.47 9.81
C VAL A 438 -0.95 35.68 10.05
N TRP A 439 -1.07 34.57 10.78
CA TRP A 439 0.00 33.60 11.01
C TRP A 439 -0.47 32.23 10.54
N TYR A 440 0.28 31.63 9.61
CA TYR A 440 -0.06 30.35 8.99
C TYR A 440 1.03 29.28 9.18
N GLN A 441 2.23 29.67 9.63
CA GLN A 441 3.30 28.73 9.99
C GLN A 441 3.19 28.38 11.46
N ASP A 442 3.36 27.11 11.81
CA ASP A 442 3.22 26.61 13.18
C ASP A 442 4.18 27.35 14.14
N LYS A 443 5.43 27.60 13.70
CA LYS A 443 6.43 28.35 14.49
C LYS A 443 5.97 29.76 14.81
N LEU A 444 5.38 30.45 13.82
CA LEU A 444 4.89 31.82 14.01
C LEU A 444 3.66 31.86 14.90
N ILE A 445 2.76 30.88 14.76
CA ILE A 445 1.59 30.73 15.63
C ILE A 445 2.05 30.47 17.08
N ILE A 446 3.04 29.59 17.29
CA ILE A 446 3.62 29.32 18.62
C ILE A 446 4.22 30.59 19.24
N MET A 447 4.98 31.36 18.47
CA MET A 447 5.57 32.62 18.94
C MET A 447 4.49 33.64 19.33
N GLU A 448 3.44 33.78 18.52
CA GLU A 448 2.34 34.69 18.81
C GLU A 448 1.57 34.25 20.07
N LEU A 449 1.28 32.95 20.22
CA LEU A 449 0.63 32.41 21.41
C LEU A 449 1.46 32.64 22.69
N GLN A 450 2.78 32.54 22.60
CA GLN A 450 3.67 32.88 23.71
C GLN A 450 3.60 34.38 24.05
N GLN A 451 3.56 35.26 23.04
CA GLN A 451 3.39 36.70 23.26
C GLN A 451 2.05 37.04 23.89
N MET A 452 0.95 36.41 23.43
CA MET A 452 -0.38 36.52 24.03
C MET A 452 -0.36 36.08 25.51
N GLN A 453 0.32 34.98 25.83
CA GLN A 453 0.46 34.51 27.21
C GLN A 453 1.32 35.42 28.10
N LEU A 454 2.32 36.10 27.54
CA LEU A 454 3.18 37.08 28.22
C LEU A 454 2.44 38.40 28.46
N ASN A 455 1.70 38.87 27.46
CA ASN A 455 0.96 40.13 27.50
C ASN A 455 -0.49 39.91 27.96
N LYS A 456 -0.67 39.19 29.08
CA LYS A 456 -2.03 38.93 29.61
C LYS A 456 -2.78 40.26 29.80
N PRO A 457 -3.90 40.48 29.10
CA PRO A 457 -4.66 41.72 29.23
C PRO A 457 -5.11 41.91 30.68
N SER A 458 -4.93 43.10 31.25
CA SER A 458 -5.37 43.40 32.63
C SER A 458 -6.88 43.18 32.86
N ASN A 459 -7.69 43.19 31.79
CA ASN A 459 -9.15 42.99 31.81
C ASN A 459 -9.60 41.61 31.29
N TRP A 460 -8.72 40.61 31.21
CA TRP A 460 -9.07 39.28 30.68
C TRP A 460 -10.28 38.64 31.38
N HIS A 461 -10.50 38.96 32.66
CA HIS A 461 -11.65 38.53 33.46
C HIS A 461 -13.01 39.09 32.99
N LEU A 462 -13.05 40.20 32.22
CA LEU A 462 -14.30 40.69 31.62
C LEU A 462 -14.73 39.81 30.43
N SER A 463 -13.76 39.26 29.70
CA SER A 463 -13.97 38.33 28.59
C SER A 463 -14.54 36.98 29.06
N ASP A 464 -14.22 36.56 30.28
CA ASP A 464 -14.79 35.36 30.93
C ASP A 464 -16.28 35.50 31.30
N ARG A 465 -16.83 36.71 31.31
CA ARG A 465 -18.28 36.92 31.56
C ARG A 465 -19.15 36.56 30.36
N LEU A 466 -18.55 36.43 29.16
CA LEU A 466 -19.20 35.87 27.99
C LEU A 466 -19.19 34.34 28.15
N ALA A 467 -20.34 33.75 28.50
CA ALA A 467 -20.44 32.32 28.72
C ALA A 467 -19.95 31.56 27.47
N PRO A 468 -19.01 30.61 27.62
CA PRO A 468 -18.57 29.79 26.50
C PRO A 468 -19.76 28.94 26.05
N LEU A 469 -19.98 28.87 24.73
CA LEU A 469 -20.96 27.95 24.13
C LEU A 469 -20.37 26.54 24.13
N VAL A 470 -20.07 26.00 25.31
CA VAL A 470 -19.63 24.61 25.48
C VAL A 470 -20.85 23.72 25.32
N GLY A 471 -20.92 23.04 24.19
CA GLY A 471 -21.81 21.90 24.00
C GLY A 471 -21.31 20.68 24.79
N ASN A 472 -21.28 20.76 26.12
CA ASN A 472 -21.14 19.59 26.98
C ASN A 472 -22.54 19.18 27.44
N LYS A 473 -23.01 18.05 26.89
CA LYS A 473 -24.03 17.25 27.57
C LYS A 473 -23.41 16.67 28.84
N SER A 474 -23.32 17.47 29.90
CA SER A 474 -23.41 16.92 31.25
C SER A 474 -24.88 16.64 31.50
N SER A 475 -25.25 15.37 31.66
CA SER A 475 -26.56 14.98 32.17
C SER A 475 -26.89 15.84 33.39
N PRO A 476 -27.99 16.62 33.39
CA PRO A 476 -28.40 17.29 34.60
C PRO A 476 -28.89 16.21 35.56
N VAL A 477 -28.36 16.25 36.79
CA VAL A 477 -29.07 15.74 37.96
C VAL A 477 -30.50 16.29 37.89
N ALA A 478 -31.45 15.41 38.18
CA ALA A 478 -32.87 15.63 37.99
C ALA A 478 -33.36 16.98 38.54
N GLU A 479 -33.71 17.89 37.64
CA GLU A 479 -34.64 18.97 37.91
C GLU A 479 -35.81 18.84 36.92
N GLU A 480 -37.01 18.88 37.49
CA GLU A 480 -38.28 18.59 36.87
C GLU A 480 -38.51 19.47 35.62
N ARG A 481 -38.77 18.81 34.48
CA ARG A 481 -39.15 19.51 33.24
C ARG A 481 -40.58 20.01 33.35
N PRO A 482 -40.89 21.26 32.95
CA PRO A 482 -42.27 21.68 32.72
C PRO A 482 -42.85 20.89 31.53
N PRO A 483 -44.18 20.64 31.49
CA PRO A 483 -44.79 19.79 30.48
C PRO A 483 -44.68 20.43 29.10
N ARG A 484 -44.14 19.69 28.13
CA ARG A 484 -44.13 20.07 26.72
C ARG A 484 -45.54 19.87 26.15
N HIS A 485 -46.13 20.92 25.57
CA HIS A 485 -47.36 20.80 24.80
C HIS A 485 -47.13 19.92 23.56
N SER A 486 -47.89 18.83 23.47
CA SER A 486 -47.98 17.98 22.28
C SER A 486 -48.97 18.60 21.27
N PRO A 487 -48.66 18.61 19.96
CA PRO A 487 -49.62 19.06 18.95
C PRO A 487 -50.85 18.13 18.94
N GLN A 488 -52.05 18.72 19.00
CA GLN A 488 -53.31 17.99 18.87
C GLN A 488 -53.70 17.84 17.39
N PRO A 489 -54.19 16.68 16.95
CA PRO A 489 -54.74 16.52 15.61
C PRO A 489 -56.08 17.26 15.50
N ILE A 490 -56.25 18.05 14.44
CA ILE A 490 -57.51 18.73 14.12
C ILE A 490 -58.27 17.84 13.12
N SER A 491 -59.44 17.35 13.51
CA SER A 491 -60.38 16.65 12.63
C SER A 491 -61.46 17.62 12.15
N LEU A 492 -61.60 17.78 10.83
CA LEU A 492 -62.67 18.58 10.24
C LEU A 492 -63.96 17.74 10.21
N SER A 493 -64.99 18.17 10.95
CA SER A 493 -66.31 17.54 10.94
C SER A 493 -67.09 17.94 9.68
N LEU A 494 -67.28 16.99 8.76
CA LEU A 494 -68.29 17.11 7.70
C LEU A 494 -69.68 16.93 8.33
N ALA A 495 -70.41 18.02 8.50
CA ALA A 495 -71.81 17.98 8.90
C ALA A 495 -72.66 17.47 7.72
N LEU A 496 -73.14 16.23 7.84
CA LEU A 496 -74.28 15.73 7.08
C LEU A 496 -75.53 16.42 7.64
N HIS A 497 -76.08 17.38 6.89
CA HIS A 497 -77.44 17.87 7.12
C HIS A 497 -78.44 16.75 6.80
N GLN A 498 -79.09 16.21 7.83
CA GLN A 498 -80.39 15.56 7.72
C GLN A 498 -81.26 15.97 8.93
N GLU A 499 -82.23 16.85 8.69
CA GLU A 499 -83.51 16.89 9.41
C GLU A 499 -84.58 16.64 8.34
N ARG A 500 -85.15 15.42 8.28
CA ARG A 500 -86.35 14.92 8.96
C ARG A 500 -87.67 15.51 8.44
N ALA A 501 -88.53 14.57 8.06
CA ALA A 501 -89.89 14.73 7.61
C ALA A 501 -90.81 15.32 8.69
N GLU A 502 -91.67 16.24 8.26
CA GLU A 502 -93.13 16.10 8.34
C GLU A 502 -93.72 16.25 6.93
#